data_AF-A0A2H9LA07-F1
#
_entry.id   AF-A0A2H9LA07-F1
#
_cell.length_a   1.000
_cell.length_b   1.000
_cell.length_c   1.000
_cell.angle_alpha   90.00
_cell.angle_beta   90.00
_cell.angle_gamma   90.00
#
_symmetry.space_group_name_H-M   'P 1'
#
loop_
_entity.id
_entity.type
_entity.pdbx_description
1 polymer ?
#
loop_
_entity_poly.entity_id
_entity_poly.type
_entity_poly.pdbx_seq_one_letter_code
_entity_poly.pdbx_strand_id
1 'polypeptide(L)'
;MVVDVRKIENGVKVGQKISAEEFVRLLGENPRTIEISSSVLKQSKNISLIMKVLETATVHGVPDIIITERGKPPTVLELRGKIFDPINPFVRAQVGYRPEPEERILVHLLDRRQREVPISELVPGEIELLSKLEKENQVEIIKDGLKVKLTELGATIARGAKKMYPEYWK
;
A
#
# COMPACT_ATOMS: atom_id res chain seq x y z
N MET A 1 0.01 -16.96 -9.99
CA MET A 1 1.43 -16.60 -9.75
C MET A 1 1.84 -17.29 -8.46
N VAL A 2 2.92 -18.07 -8.45
CA VAL A 2 3.36 -18.81 -7.26
C VAL A 2 4.20 -17.85 -6.42
N VAL A 3 3.75 -17.56 -5.19
CA VAL A 3 4.52 -16.73 -4.26
C VAL A 3 5.41 -17.66 -3.44
N ASP A 4 6.73 -17.54 -3.57
CA ASP A 4 7.69 -18.23 -2.70
C ASP A 4 7.88 -17.41 -1.42
N VAL A 5 7.00 -17.64 -0.44
CA VAL A 5 7.14 -17.14 0.93
C VAL A 5 7.78 -18.22 1.77
N ARG A 6 8.94 -17.93 2.37
CA ARG A 6 9.63 -18.84 3.27
C ARG A 6 9.57 -18.34 4.70
N LYS A 7 9.18 -19.22 5.63
CA LYS A 7 9.30 -18.93 7.07
C LYS A 7 10.77 -18.86 7.45
N ILE A 8 11.14 -17.83 8.18
CA ILE A 8 12.46 -17.64 8.79
C ILE A 8 12.30 -17.57 10.30
N GLU A 9 13.41 -17.72 11.03
CA GLU A 9 13.46 -17.90 12.49
C GLU A 9 12.66 -16.84 13.30
N ASN A 10 12.41 -15.65 12.73
CA ASN A 10 11.61 -14.59 13.33
C ASN A 10 10.66 -13.87 12.35
N GLY A 11 10.23 -14.52 11.26
CA GLY A 11 9.41 -13.82 10.27
C GLY A 11 9.20 -14.54 8.97
N VAL A 12 9.01 -13.76 7.91
CA VAL A 12 8.78 -14.25 6.55
C VAL A 12 9.74 -13.60 5.56
N LYS A 13 10.23 -14.38 4.60
CA LYS A 13 11.05 -13.91 3.48
C LYS A 13 10.26 -14.01 2.18
N VAL A 14 10.15 -12.88 1.49
CA VAL A 14 9.44 -12.75 0.21
C VAL A 14 10.45 -12.80 -0.94
N GLY A 15 10.55 -13.97 -1.59
CA GLY A 15 11.53 -14.22 -2.65
C GLY A 15 11.10 -13.80 -4.05
N GLN A 16 9.82 -13.53 -4.26
CA GLN A 16 9.24 -13.20 -5.57
C GLN A 16 8.19 -12.08 -5.46
N LYS A 17 7.73 -11.55 -6.60
CA LYS A 17 6.65 -10.57 -6.67
C LYS A 17 5.43 -11.08 -5.88
N ILE A 18 4.94 -10.25 -4.96
CA ILE A 18 3.80 -10.55 -4.09
C ILE A 18 2.62 -9.65 -4.44
N SER A 19 1.40 -10.20 -4.38
CA SER A 19 0.18 -9.39 -4.55
C SER A 19 -0.13 -8.60 -3.29
N ALA A 20 -1.01 -7.60 -3.41
CA ALA A 20 -1.43 -6.84 -2.24
C ALA A 20 -2.18 -7.70 -1.21
N GLU A 21 -3.04 -8.58 -1.69
CA GLU A 21 -3.82 -9.50 -0.85
C GLU A 21 -2.92 -10.48 -0.09
N GLU A 22 -1.93 -11.06 -0.77
CA GLU A 22 -1.03 -12.04 -0.17
C GLU A 22 -0.16 -11.40 0.91
N PHE A 23 0.34 -10.19 0.68
CA PHE A 23 1.12 -9.49 1.69
C PHE A 23 0.27 -9.07 2.87
N VAL A 24 -1.00 -8.67 2.67
CA VAL A 24 -1.95 -8.44 3.77
C VAL A 24 -2.21 -9.73 4.55
N ARG A 25 -2.36 -10.88 3.87
CA ARG A 25 -2.49 -12.19 4.52
C ARG A 25 -1.27 -12.50 5.38
N LEU A 26 -0.06 -12.30 4.87
CA LEU A 26 1.18 -12.51 5.62
C LEU A 26 1.25 -11.66 6.88
N LEU A 27 0.67 -10.46 6.86
CA LEU A 27 0.61 -9.61 8.04
C LEU A 27 -0.37 -10.09 9.10
N GLY A 28 -1.50 -10.67 8.67
CA GLY A 28 -2.46 -11.30 9.58
C GLY A 28 -1.86 -12.47 10.38
N GLU A 29 -0.75 -13.05 9.90
CA GLU A 29 0.03 -14.06 10.64
C GLU A 29 0.92 -13.47 11.74
N ASN A 30 0.93 -12.14 11.91
CA ASN A 30 1.72 -11.39 12.89
C ASN A 30 3.23 -11.73 12.90
N PRO A 31 3.91 -11.67 11.74
CA PRO A 31 5.35 -11.89 11.68
C PRO A 31 6.07 -10.81 12.49
N ARG A 32 7.18 -11.15 13.15
CA ARG A 32 8.03 -10.12 13.78
C ARG A 32 8.84 -9.33 12.76
N THR A 33 9.18 -9.95 11.63
CA THR A 33 10.01 -9.38 10.57
C THR A 33 9.51 -9.82 9.20
N ILE A 34 9.58 -8.92 8.21
CA ILE A 34 9.35 -9.23 6.80
C ILE A 34 10.61 -8.87 6.01
N GLU A 35 11.27 -9.86 5.44
CA GLU A 35 12.43 -9.66 4.56
C GLU A 35 11.98 -9.63 3.09
N ILE A 36 12.33 -8.57 2.37
CA ILE A 36 11.97 -8.36 0.96
C ILE A 36 13.22 -7.94 0.18
N SER A 37 13.48 -8.57 -0.96
CA SER A 37 14.57 -8.07 -1.83
C SER A 37 14.19 -6.74 -2.48
N SER A 38 15.16 -5.82 -2.64
CA SER A 38 14.98 -4.55 -3.33
C SER A 38 14.41 -4.72 -4.75
N SER A 39 14.82 -5.77 -5.47
CA SER A 39 14.27 -6.11 -6.79
C SER A 39 12.79 -6.43 -6.75
N VAL A 40 12.34 -7.21 -5.77
CA VAL A 40 10.91 -7.55 -5.59
C VAL A 40 10.11 -6.30 -5.23
N LEU A 41 10.65 -5.45 -4.36
CA LEU A 41 10.00 -4.20 -3.96
C LEU A 41 9.81 -3.25 -5.16
N LYS A 42 10.85 -3.06 -5.98
CA LYS A 42 10.81 -2.26 -7.22
C LYS A 42 9.83 -2.82 -8.24
N GLN A 43 9.83 -4.13 -8.47
CA GLN A 43 8.94 -4.79 -9.43
C GLN A 43 7.46 -4.75 -9.01
N SER A 44 7.22 -4.78 -7.71
CA SER A 44 5.86 -4.78 -7.18
C SER A 44 5.27 -3.37 -7.12
N LYS A 45 6.11 -2.32 -7.19
CA LYS A 45 5.75 -0.90 -7.04
C LYS A 45 4.81 -0.61 -5.86
N ASN A 46 4.91 -1.45 -4.84
CA ASN A 46 3.79 -1.66 -3.92
C ASN A 46 4.11 -1.02 -2.57
N ILE A 47 4.21 0.31 -2.57
CA ILE A 47 4.35 1.05 -1.32
C ILE A 47 3.02 1.31 -0.65
N SER A 48 1.94 1.35 -1.43
CA SER A 48 0.57 1.18 -0.94
C SER A 48 0.46 -0.08 -0.09
N LEU A 49 1.24 -1.12 -0.40
CA LEU A 49 1.34 -2.32 0.41
C LEU A 49 2.08 -2.13 1.75
N ILE A 50 3.19 -1.39 1.77
CA ILE A 50 3.88 -0.99 3.01
C ILE A 50 3.01 -0.04 3.85
N MET A 51 2.27 0.87 3.22
CA MET A 51 1.33 1.75 3.90
C MET A 51 0.11 0.99 4.44
N LYS A 52 -0.39 0.00 3.69
CA LYS A 52 -1.39 -0.98 4.16
C LYS A 52 -0.86 -1.72 5.39
N VAL A 53 0.41 -2.13 5.42
CA VAL A 53 1.03 -2.75 6.61
C VAL A 53 0.99 -1.83 7.80
N LEU A 54 1.49 -0.62 7.64
CA LEU A 54 1.74 0.29 8.75
C LEU A 54 0.47 0.63 9.52
N GLU A 55 -0.65 0.75 8.82
CA GLU A 55 -1.93 1.04 9.45
C GLU A 55 -2.68 -0.22 9.89
N THR A 56 -2.68 -1.34 9.14
CA THR A 56 -3.29 -2.60 9.60
C THR A 56 -2.57 -3.16 10.84
N ALA A 57 -1.25 -2.94 10.92
CA ALA A 57 -0.43 -3.40 12.04
C ALA A 57 -0.55 -2.54 13.30
N THR A 58 -1.24 -1.38 13.26
CA THR A 58 -1.57 -0.64 14.50
C THR A 58 -2.45 -1.45 15.46
N VAL A 59 -3.16 -2.47 14.95
CA VAL A 59 -4.04 -3.35 15.75
C VAL A 59 -3.31 -4.58 16.30
N HIS A 60 -2.23 -5.04 15.65
CA HIS A 60 -1.58 -6.33 15.97
C HIS A 60 -0.05 -6.27 16.21
N GLY A 61 0.55 -5.09 16.10
CA GLY A 61 1.99 -4.88 16.23
C GLY A 61 2.69 -4.82 14.87
N VAL A 62 3.59 -3.86 14.70
CA VAL A 62 4.25 -3.59 13.42
C VAL A 62 5.48 -4.49 13.22
N PRO A 63 5.60 -5.24 12.10
CA PRO A 63 6.81 -5.99 11.79
C PRO A 63 7.95 -5.04 11.38
N ASP A 64 9.19 -5.44 11.64
CA ASP A 64 10.33 -4.79 11.01
C ASP A 64 10.40 -5.21 9.53
N ILE A 65 10.52 -4.25 8.60
CA ILE A 65 10.72 -4.56 7.18
C ILE A 65 12.21 -4.49 6.86
N ILE A 66 12.80 -5.62 6.46
CA ILE A 66 14.20 -5.72 6.06
C ILE A 66 14.28 -5.77 4.54
N ILE A 67 14.91 -4.76 3.95
CA ILE A 67 15.16 -4.70 2.51
C ILE A 67 16.57 -5.20 2.23
N THR A 68 16.69 -6.26 1.42
CA THR A 68 17.99 -6.84 1.04
C THR A 68 18.36 -6.51 -0.41
N GLU A 69 19.63 -6.20 -0.65
CA GLU A 69 20.19 -5.95 -1.99
C GLU A 69 21.51 -6.71 -2.14
N ARG A 70 21.75 -7.30 -3.32
CA ARG A 70 22.97 -8.08 -3.56
C ARG A 70 24.21 -7.19 -3.41
N GLY A 71 25.15 -7.60 -2.56
CA GLY A 71 26.42 -6.89 -2.35
C GLY A 71 26.32 -5.67 -1.44
N LYS A 72 25.18 -5.45 -0.76
CA LYS A 72 25.01 -4.36 0.22
C LYS A 72 24.48 -4.91 1.55
N PRO A 73 24.76 -4.22 2.67
CA PRO A 73 24.15 -4.57 3.95
C PRO A 73 22.61 -4.42 3.88
N PRO A 74 21.85 -5.29 4.58
CA PRO A 74 20.40 -5.15 4.69
C PRO A 74 20.01 -3.78 5.25
N THR A 75 18.98 -3.17 4.68
CA THR A 75 18.42 -1.92 5.18
C THR A 75 17.16 -2.25 6.00
N VAL A 76 17.15 -1.87 7.28
CA VAL A 76 15.99 -2.04 8.13
C VAL A 76 15.14 -0.77 8.05
N LEU A 77 13.90 -0.92 7.63
CA LEU A 77 12.86 0.08 7.87
C LEU A 77 12.33 -0.22 9.27
N GLU A 78 12.83 0.49 10.28
CA GLU A 78 12.31 0.39 11.65
C GLU A 78 10.87 0.93 11.66
N LEU A 79 9.90 0.04 11.82
CA LEU A 79 8.48 0.39 11.88
C LEU A 79 7.91 0.25 13.30
N ARG A 80 8.67 -0.33 14.23
CA ARG A 80 8.31 -0.48 15.64
C ARG A 80 8.59 0.80 16.43
N GLY A 81 7.54 1.52 16.80
CA GLY A 81 7.63 2.68 17.71
C GLY A 81 8.12 3.99 17.08
N LYS A 82 8.38 4.01 15.77
CA LYS A 82 8.67 5.23 15.01
C LYS A 82 7.64 5.37 13.90
N ILE A 83 7.15 6.59 13.71
CA ILE A 83 6.35 6.97 12.54
C ILE A 83 7.21 6.62 11.33
N PHE A 84 6.76 5.66 10.49
CA PHE A 84 7.34 5.46 9.18
C PHE A 84 7.41 6.81 8.49
N ASP A 85 8.59 7.23 8.07
CA ASP A 85 8.74 8.43 7.26
C ASP A 85 8.60 8.02 5.78
N PRO A 86 7.41 8.17 5.16
CA PRO A 86 7.22 7.87 3.75
C PRO A 86 8.06 8.77 2.83
N ILE A 87 8.66 9.84 3.37
CA ILE A 87 9.52 10.79 2.65
C ILE A 87 10.99 10.33 2.66
N ASN A 88 11.31 9.23 3.36
CA ASN A 88 12.65 8.66 3.39
C ASN A 88 13.21 8.47 1.96
N PRO A 89 14.38 9.07 1.62
CA PRO A 89 14.92 9.02 0.26
C PRO A 89 15.18 7.61 -0.26
N PHE A 90 15.57 6.68 0.62
CA PHE A 90 15.77 5.28 0.25
C PHE A 90 14.45 4.64 -0.18
N VAL A 91 13.40 4.85 0.61
CA VAL A 91 12.04 4.38 0.32
C VAL A 91 11.55 4.96 -1.01
N ARG A 92 11.65 6.28 -1.22
CA ARG A 92 11.29 6.95 -2.47
C ARG A 92 12.05 6.40 -3.68
N ALA A 93 13.34 6.10 -3.54
CA ALA A 93 14.16 5.54 -4.60
C ALA A 93 13.73 4.11 -5.00
N GLN A 94 13.07 3.35 -4.11
CA GLN A 94 12.56 2.02 -4.44
C GLN A 94 11.19 2.04 -5.13
N VAL A 95 10.39 3.08 -4.88
CA VAL A 95 8.95 3.06 -5.19
C VAL A 95 8.52 4.07 -6.25
N GLY A 96 9.38 5.04 -6.54
CA GLY A 96 9.15 6.08 -7.53
C GLY A 96 8.74 7.42 -6.91
N TYR A 97 8.69 8.43 -7.77
CA TYR A 97 8.46 9.83 -7.37
C TYR A 97 7.03 10.32 -7.63
N ARG A 98 6.13 9.44 -8.10
CA ARG A 98 4.76 9.79 -8.49
C ARG A 98 3.78 8.71 -8.02
N PRO A 99 2.55 9.09 -7.63
CA PRO A 99 1.51 8.14 -7.27
C PRO A 99 1.04 7.31 -8.48
N GLU A 100 0.70 6.05 -8.23
CA GLU A 100 0.07 5.18 -9.23
C GLU A 100 -1.39 5.62 -9.49
N PRO A 101 -1.99 5.26 -10.65
CA PRO A 101 -3.35 5.66 -10.99
C PRO A 101 -4.40 5.34 -9.92
N GLU A 102 -4.30 4.18 -9.29
CA GLU A 102 -5.15 3.72 -8.18
C GLU A 102 -5.01 4.62 -6.95
N GLU A 103 -3.79 5.06 -6.63
CA GLU A 103 -3.55 5.93 -5.48
C GLU A 103 -4.15 7.33 -5.73
N ARG A 104 -4.13 7.81 -6.97
CA ARG A 104 -4.70 9.11 -7.35
C ARG A 104 -6.22 9.16 -7.16
N ILE A 105 -6.95 8.15 -7.62
CA ILE A 105 -8.40 8.11 -7.44
C ILE A 105 -8.77 8.02 -5.96
N LEU A 106 -8.04 7.24 -5.16
CA LEU A 106 -8.30 7.16 -3.72
C LEU A 106 -8.06 8.51 -3.02
N VAL A 107 -6.99 9.23 -3.38
CA VAL A 107 -6.73 10.59 -2.87
C VAL A 107 -7.80 11.57 -3.33
N HIS A 108 -8.22 11.49 -4.59
CA HIS A 108 -9.30 12.31 -5.12
C HIS A 108 -10.61 12.08 -4.35
N LEU A 109 -11.00 10.82 -4.10
CA LEU A 109 -12.16 10.48 -3.29
C LEU A 109 -12.02 10.96 -1.83
N LEU A 110 -10.81 10.92 -1.27
CA LEU A 110 -10.53 11.38 0.10
C LEU A 110 -10.69 12.91 0.24
N ASP A 111 -10.28 13.66 -0.78
CA ASP A 111 -10.32 15.13 -0.77
C ASP A 111 -11.72 15.70 -1.01
N ARG A 112 -12.66 14.85 -1.44
CA ARG A 112 -14.09 15.23 -1.52
C ARG A 112 -14.64 15.35 -0.11
N ARG A 113 -15.30 16.48 0.19
CA ARG A 113 -16.00 16.69 1.48
C ARG A 113 -17.19 15.75 1.69
N GLN A 114 -17.66 15.11 0.61
CA GLN A 114 -18.79 14.20 0.63
C GLN A 114 -18.32 12.79 0.97
N ARG A 115 -19.03 12.09 1.86
CA ARG A 115 -18.73 10.68 2.19
C ARG A 115 -19.02 9.72 1.04
N GLU A 116 -19.85 10.13 0.09
CA GLU A 116 -20.21 9.37 -1.10
C GLU A 116 -20.06 10.30 -2.31
N VAL A 117 -19.33 9.85 -3.33
CA VAL A 117 -19.09 10.61 -4.56
C VAL A 117 -19.91 9.97 -5.68
N PRO A 118 -20.74 10.73 -6.40
CA PRO A 118 -21.39 10.21 -7.61
C PRO A 118 -20.36 9.75 -8.63
N ILE A 119 -20.55 8.58 -9.25
CA ILE A 119 -19.61 8.07 -10.27
C ILE A 119 -19.54 9.02 -11.47
N SER A 120 -20.62 9.75 -11.76
CA SER A 120 -20.66 10.79 -12.79
C SER A 120 -19.70 11.96 -12.55
N GLU A 121 -19.19 12.14 -11.32
CA GLU A 121 -18.18 13.16 -11.00
C GLU A 121 -16.74 12.67 -11.21
N LEU A 122 -16.56 11.40 -11.57
CA LEU A 122 -15.25 10.80 -11.84
C LEU A 122 -14.92 10.87 -13.33
N VAL A 123 -13.63 10.95 -13.65
CA VAL A 123 -13.20 10.92 -15.05
C VAL A 123 -13.21 9.48 -15.60
N PRO A 124 -13.33 9.25 -16.91
CA PRO A 124 -13.44 7.90 -17.48
C PRO A 124 -12.35 6.92 -17.02
N GLY A 125 -11.09 7.37 -16.97
CA GLY A 125 -9.98 6.53 -16.50
C GLY A 125 -10.02 6.19 -15.00
N GLU A 126 -10.76 6.95 -14.18
CA GLU A 126 -11.02 6.61 -12.78
C GLU A 126 -12.13 5.56 -12.67
N ILE A 127 -13.17 5.69 -13.48
CA ILE A 127 -14.31 4.76 -13.52
C ILE A 127 -13.83 3.34 -13.87
N GLU A 128 -12.91 3.21 -14.83
CA GLU A 128 -12.31 1.93 -15.23
C GLU A 128 -11.59 1.20 -14.06
N LEU A 129 -11.08 1.95 -13.08
CA LEU A 129 -10.35 1.40 -11.93
C LEU A 129 -11.29 0.98 -10.79
N LEU A 130 -12.53 1.46 -10.75
CA LEU A 130 -13.46 1.21 -9.63
C LEU A 130 -13.70 -0.27 -9.37
N SER A 131 -13.92 -1.07 -10.42
CA SER A 131 -14.14 -2.52 -10.28
C SER A 131 -12.94 -3.24 -9.67
N LYS A 132 -11.72 -2.78 -9.98
CA LYS A 132 -10.50 -3.33 -9.38
C LYS A 132 -10.39 -2.92 -7.90
N LEU A 133 -10.61 -1.64 -7.60
CA LEU A 133 -10.51 -1.11 -6.25
C LEU A 133 -11.57 -1.70 -5.31
N GLU A 134 -12.76 -1.99 -5.83
CA GLU A 134 -13.82 -2.67 -5.09
C GLU A 134 -13.41 -4.11 -4.74
N LYS A 135 -12.89 -4.87 -5.71
CA LYS A 135 -12.35 -6.23 -5.47
C LYS A 135 -11.25 -6.24 -4.42
N GLU A 136 -10.42 -5.20 -4.40
CA GLU A 136 -9.34 -5.03 -3.42
C GLU A 136 -9.81 -4.40 -2.09
N ASN A 137 -11.12 -4.24 -1.88
CA ASN A 137 -11.73 -3.66 -0.67
C ASN A 137 -11.26 -2.23 -0.33
N GLN A 138 -10.97 -1.41 -1.35
CA GLN A 138 -10.52 -0.02 -1.17
C GLN A 138 -11.65 1.00 -1.39
N VAL A 139 -12.65 0.61 -2.16
CA VAL A 139 -13.87 1.40 -2.37
C VAL A 139 -15.09 0.50 -2.25
N GLU A 140 -16.23 1.10 -1.95
CA GLU A 140 -17.53 0.43 -1.96
C GLU A 140 -18.44 1.17 -2.95
N ILE A 141 -18.99 0.44 -3.92
CA ILE A 141 -19.97 0.98 -4.86
C ILE A 141 -21.37 0.77 -4.26
N ILE A 142 -22.12 1.85 -4.11
CA ILE A 142 -23.42 1.86 -3.41
C ILE A 142 -24.52 2.49 -4.27
N LYS A 143 -25.77 2.38 -3.81
CA LYS A 143 -26.98 2.95 -4.45
C LYS A 143 -27.09 2.52 -5.91
N ASP A 144 -27.20 1.21 -6.11
CA ASP A 144 -27.37 0.58 -7.43
C ASP A 144 -26.29 0.95 -8.46
N GLY A 145 -25.05 1.15 -8.01
CA GLY A 145 -23.94 1.45 -8.92
C GLY A 145 -23.77 2.93 -9.27
N LEU A 146 -24.42 3.84 -8.54
CA LEU A 146 -24.40 5.27 -8.89
C LEU A 146 -23.42 6.11 -8.06
N LYS A 147 -22.98 5.60 -6.90
CA LYS A 147 -22.03 6.29 -6.03
C LYS A 147 -20.92 5.37 -5.57
N VAL A 148 -19.78 5.98 -5.26
CA VAL A 148 -18.65 5.32 -4.64
C VAL A 148 -18.28 6.01 -3.33
N LYS A 149 -17.86 5.23 -2.34
CA LYS A 149 -17.22 5.75 -1.12
C LYS A 149 -15.93 4.99 -0.84
N LEU A 150 -15.02 5.62 -0.12
CA LEU A 150 -13.83 4.94 0.39
C LEU A 150 -14.21 3.98 1.51
N THR A 151 -13.60 2.80 1.51
CA THR A 151 -13.53 1.96 2.71
C THR A 151 -12.48 2.53 3.67
N GLU A 152 -12.41 1.99 4.89
CA GLU A 152 -11.32 2.35 5.83
C GLU A 152 -9.94 2.09 5.21
N LEU A 153 -9.79 0.94 4.54
CA LEU A 153 -8.56 0.57 3.84
C LEU A 153 -8.20 1.59 2.73
N GLY A 154 -9.18 1.97 1.90
CA GLY A 154 -8.98 2.96 0.84
C GLY A 154 -8.58 4.33 1.38
N ALA A 155 -9.26 4.81 2.42
CA ALA A 155 -8.96 6.09 3.06
C ALA A 155 -7.56 6.12 3.68
N THR A 156 -7.11 5.00 4.23
CA THR A 156 -5.75 4.83 4.75
C THR A 156 -4.69 4.91 3.67
N ILE A 157 -4.90 4.20 2.55
CA ILE A 157 -3.97 4.26 1.40
C ILE A 157 -3.92 5.68 0.84
N ALA A 158 -5.07 6.33 0.68
CA ALA A 158 -5.17 7.71 0.21
C ALA A 158 -4.36 8.67 1.09
N ARG A 159 -4.52 8.60 2.42
CA ARG A 159 -3.74 9.42 3.36
C ARG A 159 -2.24 9.14 3.24
N GLY A 160 -1.86 7.88 3.04
CA GLY A 160 -0.47 7.49 2.86
C GLY A 160 0.14 8.04 1.58
N ALA A 161 -0.54 7.89 0.45
CA ALA A 161 -0.14 8.45 -0.84
C ALA A 161 -0.03 9.98 -0.77
N LYS A 162 -0.96 10.65 -0.06
CA LYS A 162 -0.94 12.10 0.12
C LYS A 162 0.31 12.59 0.85
N LYS A 163 0.71 11.89 1.93
CA LYS A 163 1.95 12.19 2.67
C LYS A 163 3.21 11.89 1.88
N MET A 164 3.19 10.85 1.04
CA MET A 164 4.35 10.39 0.29
C MET A 164 4.71 11.25 -0.91
N TYR A 165 3.68 11.80 -1.57
CA TYR A 165 3.83 12.59 -2.79
C TYR A 165 3.36 14.05 -2.59
N PRO A 166 3.87 14.79 -1.59
CA PRO A 166 3.32 16.11 -1.23
C PRO A 166 3.38 17.12 -2.38
N GLU A 167 4.36 16.99 -3.29
CA GLU A 167 4.52 17.83 -4.48
C GLU A 167 3.45 17.58 -5.56
N TYR A 168 2.79 16.42 -5.55
CA TYR A 168 1.84 16.03 -6.60
C TYR A 168 0.43 16.59 -6.39
N TRP A 169 0.12 17.05 -5.16
CA TRP A 169 -1.22 17.47 -4.75
C TRP A 169 -1.34 18.99 -4.55
N LYS A 170 -0.29 19.74 -4.89
CA LYS A 170 -0.25 21.21 -4.83
C LYS A 170 -0.95 21.83 -6.02
#